data_AF-A0A2E1K1K4-F1
#
_entry.id   AF-A0A2E1K1K4-F1
#
_cell.length_a   1.000
_cell.length_b   1.000
_cell.length_c   1.000
_cell.angle_alpha   90.00
_cell.angle_beta   90.00
_cell.angle_gamma   90.00
#
_symmetry.space_group_name_H-M   'P 1'
#
loop_
_entity.id
_entity.type
_entity.pdbx_description
1 polymer ?
#
loop_
_entity_poly.entity_id
_entity_poly.type
_entity_poly.pdbx_seq_one_letter_code
_entity_poly.pdbx_strand_id
1 'polypeptide(L)'
;MADISLAASHEYWSGFQDEAVYRVIVLLETIERNYYDGQADYEQSMSRLGDALSLMRPGDDIKEREALLDVLAYTKTSRYLRILQALDEVTPGAASRVIAAAEKSKRDNVAAQLFLSRNIIFERFRLLPRVLANERLELVVSALGE
;
A
#
# COMPACT_ATOMS: atom_id res chain seq x y z
N MET A 1 7.62 -4.01 15.76
CA MET A 1 6.83 -2.78 15.45
C MET A 1 7.44 -2.16 14.21
N ALA A 2 6.63 -1.57 13.34
CA ALA A 2 6.80 -1.60 11.88
C ALA A 2 8.18 -1.13 11.37
N ASP A 3 9.08 -2.08 11.17
CA ASP A 3 10.22 -1.87 10.28
C ASP A 3 9.64 -1.69 8.86
N ILE A 4 9.75 -0.47 8.35
CA ILE A 4 9.28 -0.06 7.03
C ILE A 4 10.42 -0.02 6.02
N SER A 5 11.59 -0.64 6.29
CA SER A 5 12.61 -0.87 5.28
C SER A 5 12.03 -1.69 4.13
N LEU A 6 12.63 -1.58 2.94
CA LEU A 6 12.17 -2.33 1.78
C LEU A 6 12.20 -3.84 2.07
N ALA A 7 13.31 -4.34 2.63
CA ALA A 7 13.47 -5.75 2.97
C ALA A 7 12.43 -6.24 3.98
N ALA A 8 12.23 -5.51 5.09
CA ALA A 8 11.24 -5.90 6.10
C ALA A 8 9.79 -5.79 5.59
N SER A 9 9.52 -4.83 4.68
CA SER A 9 8.22 -4.72 4.04
C SER A 9 7.94 -5.94 3.16
N HIS A 10 8.91 -6.39 2.36
CA HIS A 10 8.78 -7.64 1.60
C HIS A 10 8.60 -8.86 2.49
N GLU A 11 9.40 -8.98 3.56
CA GLU A 11 9.30 -10.08 4.51
C GLU A 11 7.89 -10.15 5.12
N TYR A 12 7.38 -9.01 5.59
CA TYR A 12 6.03 -8.90 6.13
C TYR A 12 4.97 -9.38 5.14
N TRP A 13 5.00 -8.87 3.91
CA TRP A 13 4.01 -9.24 2.90
C TRP A 13 4.15 -10.68 2.44
N SER A 14 5.36 -11.22 2.39
CA SER A 14 5.61 -12.63 2.02
C SER A 14 4.99 -13.61 3.02
N GLY A 15 4.89 -13.22 4.29
CA GLY A 15 4.22 -13.98 5.35
C GLY A 15 2.74 -13.66 5.53
N PHE A 16 2.15 -12.80 4.68
CA PHE A 16 0.77 -12.37 4.81
C PHE A 16 -0.21 -13.49 4.41
N GLN A 17 -1.34 -13.57 5.11
CA GLN A 17 -2.31 -14.68 4.94
C GLN A 17 -2.83 -14.83 3.50
N ASP A 18 -3.05 -13.72 2.80
CA ASP A 18 -3.45 -13.72 1.40
C ASP A 18 -2.21 -13.66 0.51
N GLU A 19 -1.73 -14.82 0.03
CA GLU A 19 -0.55 -14.92 -0.84
C GLU A 19 -0.64 -14.05 -2.11
N ALA A 20 -1.86 -13.77 -2.60
CA ALA A 20 -2.04 -12.94 -3.79
C ALA A 20 -1.54 -11.51 -3.56
N VAL A 21 -1.58 -11.02 -2.32
CA VAL A 21 -1.07 -9.69 -1.95
C VAL A 21 0.41 -9.58 -2.31
N TYR A 22 1.24 -10.49 -1.81
CA TYR A 22 2.68 -10.43 -2.06
C TYR A 22 3.04 -10.58 -3.54
N ARG A 23 2.37 -11.49 -4.24
CA ARG A 23 2.59 -11.71 -5.68
C ARG A 23 2.31 -10.44 -6.49
N VAL A 24 1.22 -9.73 -6.17
CA VAL A 24 0.87 -8.46 -6.81
C VAL A 24 1.88 -7.38 -6.48
N ILE A 25 2.32 -7.27 -5.22
CA ILE A 25 3.34 -6.31 -4.81
C ILE A 25 4.62 -6.51 -5.62
N VAL A 26 5.16 -7.73 -5.66
CA VAL A 26 6.39 -8.03 -6.41
C VAL A 26 6.21 -7.70 -7.90
N LEU A 27 5.06 -8.04 -8.48
CA LEU A 27 4.76 -7.73 -9.89
C LEU A 27 4.80 -6.22 -10.15
N LEU A 28 4.09 -5.43 -9.35
CA LEU A 28 4.04 -3.98 -9.50
C LEU A 28 5.43 -3.36 -9.32
N GLU A 29 6.20 -3.83 -8.35
CA GLU A 29 7.53 -3.29 -8.08
C GLU A 29 8.55 -3.52 -9.21
N THR A 30 8.33 -4.51 -10.09
CA THR A 30 9.19 -4.75 -11.27
C THR A 30 9.19 -3.58 -12.27
N ILE A 31 8.13 -2.77 -12.28
CA ILE A 31 7.97 -1.61 -13.17
C ILE A 31 8.15 -0.26 -12.44
N GLU A 32 8.30 -0.28 -11.12
CA GLU A 32 8.52 0.90 -10.28
C GLU A 32 9.99 1.34 -10.26
N ARG A 33 10.54 1.74 -11.41
CA ARG A 33 11.99 1.96 -11.56
C ARG A 33 12.52 3.31 -11.04
N ASN A 34 11.64 4.30 -10.83
CA ASN A 34 12.02 5.70 -10.60
C ASN A 34 11.59 6.22 -9.21
N TYR A 35 11.71 5.39 -8.17
CA TYR A 35 11.47 5.83 -6.78
C TYR A 35 12.76 6.13 -6.04
N TYR A 36 12.63 6.78 -4.89
CA TYR A 36 13.77 7.22 -4.08
C TYR A 36 14.40 6.08 -3.25
N ASP A 37 13.74 4.92 -3.19
CA ASP A 37 14.21 3.73 -2.50
C ASP A 37 15.65 3.35 -2.90
N GLY A 38 16.50 3.11 -1.90
CA GLY A 38 17.93 2.81 -2.06
C GLY A 38 18.86 4.04 -2.00
N GLN A 39 18.35 5.27 -2.03
CA GLN A 39 19.15 6.47 -1.77
C GLN A 39 19.41 6.63 -0.26
N ALA A 40 20.65 6.87 0.15
CA ALA A 40 21.05 6.90 1.56
C ALA A 40 20.23 7.89 2.40
N ASP A 41 20.06 9.13 1.92
CA ASP A 41 19.32 10.18 2.63
C ASP A 41 17.83 9.84 2.76
N TYR A 42 17.27 9.21 1.73
CA TYR A 42 15.90 8.74 1.73
C TYR A 42 15.71 7.59 2.72
N GLU A 43 16.59 6.58 2.71
CA GLU A 43 16.52 5.46 3.67
C GLU A 43 16.67 5.92 5.13
N GLN A 44 17.55 6.90 5.38
CA GLN A 44 17.67 7.49 6.72
C GLN A 44 16.38 8.22 7.14
N SER A 45 15.71 8.88 6.20
CA SER A 45 14.45 9.58 6.46
C SER A 45 13.30 8.58 6.70
N MET A 46 13.29 7.48 5.94
CA MET A 46 12.33 6.39 6.13
C MET A 46 12.55 5.63 7.44
N SER A 47 13.80 5.44 7.87
CA SER A 47 14.08 4.89 9.21
C SER A 47 13.47 5.77 10.30
N ARG A 48 13.68 7.10 10.22
CA ARG A 48 13.09 8.06 11.15
C ARG A 48 11.56 8.06 11.12
N LEU A 49 10.95 7.88 9.94
CA LEU A 49 9.51 7.72 9.82
C LEU A 49 9.03 6.43 10.50
N GLY A 50 9.73 5.31 10.31
CA GLY A 50 9.43 4.04 10.99
C GLY A 50 9.51 4.15 12.52
N ASP A 51 10.54 4.85 13.02
CA ASP A 51 10.68 5.16 14.44
C ASP A 51 9.53 6.06 14.94
N ALA A 52 9.12 7.06 14.16
CA ALA A 52 8.00 7.93 14.52
C ALA A 52 6.66 7.17 14.55
N LEU A 53 6.40 6.31 13.57
CA LEU A 53 5.20 5.45 13.53
C LEU A 53 5.18 4.49 14.74
N SER A 54 6.34 4.00 15.14
CA SER A 54 6.54 3.15 16.31
C SER A 54 6.22 3.84 17.64
N LEU A 55 6.22 5.18 17.69
CA LEU A 55 5.87 5.93 18.90
C LEU A 55 4.38 6.30 18.98
N MET A 56 3.60 6.04 17.93
CA MET A 56 2.18 6.35 17.90
C MET A 56 1.39 5.50 18.90
N ARG A 57 0.37 6.10 19.50
CA ARG A 57 -0.53 5.47 20.48
C ARG A 57 -1.93 5.31 19.90
N PRO A 58 -2.73 4.37 20.41
CA PRO A 58 -4.11 4.22 19.96
C PRO A 58 -4.89 5.53 20.08
N GLY A 59 -5.46 5.98 18.95
CA GLY A 59 -6.17 7.25 18.84
C GLY A 59 -5.33 8.42 18.30
N ASP A 60 -4.01 8.25 18.17
CA ASP A 60 -3.19 9.19 17.41
C ASP A 60 -3.57 9.13 15.93
N ASP A 61 -3.53 10.29 15.26
CA ASP A 61 -3.84 10.41 13.83
C ASP A 61 -2.83 11.31 13.14
N ILE A 62 -2.63 11.08 11.85
CA ILE A 62 -1.72 11.87 11.02
C ILE A 62 -2.29 13.28 10.86
N LYS A 63 -1.58 14.29 11.37
CA LYS A 63 -1.96 15.70 11.19
C LYS A 63 -1.61 16.19 9.78
N GLU A 64 -0.41 15.89 9.30
CA GLU A 64 0.11 16.32 8.00
C GLU A 64 -0.14 15.27 6.90
N ARG A 65 -1.41 15.08 6.53
CA ARG A 65 -1.78 14.06 5.54
C ARG A 65 -1.22 14.33 4.15
N GLU A 66 -1.07 15.59 3.76
CA GLU A 66 -0.50 15.94 2.44
C GLU A 66 0.96 15.52 2.33
N ALA A 67 1.78 15.80 3.35
CA ALA A 67 3.17 15.35 3.39
C ALA A 67 3.28 13.82 3.39
N LEU A 68 2.36 13.13 4.08
CA LEU A 68 2.29 11.67 4.00
C LEU A 68 1.97 11.19 2.58
N LEU A 69 1.05 11.84 1.86
CA LEU A 69 0.73 11.48 0.48
C LEU A 69 1.93 11.63 -0.45
N ASP A 70 2.76 12.66 -0.27
CA ASP A 70 4.01 12.81 -1.03
C ASP A 70 4.93 11.61 -0.80
N VAL A 71 5.10 11.17 0.45
CA VAL A 71 5.91 9.98 0.77
C VAL A 71 5.30 8.74 0.11
N LEU A 72 4.01 8.48 0.32
CA LEU A 72 3.36 7.27 -0.20
C LEU A 72 3.37 7.21 -1.74
N ALA A 73 3.28 8.35 -2.42
CA ALA A 73 3.25 8.43 -3.88
C ALA A 73 4.56 7.98 -4.54
N TYR A 74 5.71 8.23 -3.91
CA TYR A 74 7.04 7.99 -4.48
C TYR A 74 7.88 6.93 -3.77
N THR A 75 7.23 6.10 -2.95
CA THR A 75 7.82 4.96 -2.25
C THR A 75 7.37 3.66 -2.88
N LYS A 76 8.21 2.62 -2.90
CA LYS A 76 7.85 1.26 -3.35
C LYS A 76 6.53 0.74 -2.77
N THR A 77 5.81 -0.07 -3.57
CA THR A 77 4.46 -0.55 -3.22
C THR A 77 4.42 -1.27 -1.87
N SER A 78 5.37 -2.18 -1.61
CA SER A 78 5.49 -2.91 -0.35
C SER A 78 5.55 -1.99 0.86
N ARG A 79 6.37 -0.94 0.79
CA ARG A 79 6.60 0.01 1.87
C ARG A 79 5.41 0.93 2.11
N TYR A 80 4.80 1.52 1.07
CA TYR A 80 3.64 2.39 1.30
C TYR A 80 2.47 1.59 1.89
N LEU A 81 2.26 0.35 1.43
CA LEU A 81 1.26 -0.54 2.02
C LEU A 81 1.62 -0.86 3.47
N ARG A 82 2.91 -1.12 3.77
CA ARG A 82 3.38 -1.38 5.13
C ARG A 82 3.15 -0.19 6.07
N ILE A 83 3.33 1.03 5.57
CA ILE A 83 3.03 2.28 6.31
C ILE A 83 1.53 2.38 6.59
N LEU A 84 0.68 2.22 5.57
CA LEU A 84 -0.77 2.26 5.75
C LEU A 84 -1.24 1.20 6.75
N GLN A 85 -0.67 -0.01 6.67
CA GLN A 85 -0.97 -1.10 7.59
C GLN A 85 -0.52 -0.77 9.03
N ALA A 86 0.67 -0.20 9.21
CA ALA A 86 1.15 0.24 10.52
C ALA A 86 0.24 1.30 11.15
N LEU A 87 -0.28 2.22 10.34
CA LEU A 87 -1.23 3.23 10.81
C LEU A 87 -2.56 2.60 11.25
N ASP A 88 -3.04 1.62 10.50
CA ASP A 88 -4.30 0.93 10.80
C ASP A 88 -4.20 0.02 12.03
N GLU A 89 -3.01 -0.56 12.30
CA GLU A 89 -2.72 -1.31 13.53
C GLU A 89 -2.85 -0.43 14.78
N VAL A 90 -2.42 0.83 14.71
CA VAL A 90 -2.46 1.75 15.85
C VAL A 90 -3.85 2.37 15.98
N THR A 91 -4.43 2.84 14.88
CA THR A 91 -5.72 3.51 14.86
C THR A 91 -6.57 2.94 13.72
N PRO A 92 -7.53 2.05 14.01
CA PRO A 92 -8.38 1.45 12.98
C PRO A 92 -9.04 2.49 12.06
N GLY A 93 -9.00 2.23 10.76
CA GLY A 93 -9.49 3.12 9.72
C GLY A 93 -8.57 4.28 9.37
N ALA A 94 -7.37 4.37 9.93
CA ALA A 94 -6.39 5.40 9.58
C ALA A 94 -5.98 5.31 8.11
N ALA A 95 -5.77 4.11 7.58
CA ALA A 95 -5.47 3.92 6.16
C ALA A 95 -6.59 4.47 5.27
N SER A 96 -7.85 4.15 5.60
CA SER A 96 -9.03 4.66 4.90
C SER A 96 -9.14 6.19 4.96
N ARG A 97 -8.77 6.80 6.09
CA ARG A 97 -8.73 8.28 6.21
C ARG A 97 -7.65 8.91 5.33
N VAL A 98 -6.51 8.26 5.12
CA VAL A 98 -5.47 8.72 4.18
C VAL A 98 -5.98 8.67 2.75
N ILE A 99 -6.65 7.57 2.35
CA ILE A 99 -7.27 7.46 1.02
C ILE A 99 -8.33 8.53 0.82
N ALA A 100 -9.23 8.72 1.78
CA ALA A 100 -10.26 9.76 1.72
C ALA A 100 -9.67 11.19 1.67
N ALA A 101 -8.50 11.41 2.28
CA ALA A 101 -7.80 12.69 2.18
C ALA A 101 -7.24 12.92 0.76
N ALA A 102 -6.70 11.87 0.12
CA ALA A 102 -6.25 11.95 -1.26
C ALA A 102 -7.40 12.23 -2.23
N GLU A 103 -8.56 11.60 -2.04
CA GLU A 103 -9.77 11.83 -2.85
C GLU A 103 -10.31 13.27 -2.75
N LYS A 104 -10.19 13.87 -1.56
CA LYS A 104 -10.59 15.27 -1.31
C LYS A 104 -9.53 16.29 -1.76
N SER A 105 -8.32 15.83 -2.09
CA SER A 105 -7.25 16.71 -2.52
C SER A 105 -7.59 17.37 -3.86
N LYS A 106 -6.99 18.53 -4.12
CA LYS A 106 -7.19 19.23 -5.38
C LYS A 106 -6.69 18.36 -6.54
N ARG A 107 -7.33 18.48 -7.71
CA ARG A 107 -6.98 17.70 -8.90
C ARG A 107 -5.57 17.96 -9.41
N ASP A 108 -4.98 19.11 -9.09
CA ASP A 108 -3.61 19.49 -9.42
C ASP A 108 -2.57 18.96 -8.42
N ASN A 109 -3.00 18.32 -7.32
CA ASN A 109 -2.09 17.62 -6.41
C ASN A 109 -1.63 16.30 -7.04
N VAL A 110 -0.49 16.35 -7.73
CA VAL A 110 0.10 15.22 -8.46
C VAL A 110 0.34 14.01 -7.56
N ALA A 111 0.84 14.21 -6.34
CA ALA A 111 1.14 13.12 -5.41
C ALA A 111 -0.13 12.39 -4.96
N ALA A 112 -1.18 13.12 -4.61
CA ALA A 112 -2.46 12.53 -4.25
C ALA A 112 -3.06 11.71 -5.40
N GLN A 113 -3.02 12.23 -6.63
CA GLN A 113 -3.51 11.51 -7.81
C GLN A 113 -2.67 10.26 -8.11
N LEU A 114 -1.35 10.35 -8.00
CA LEU A 114 -0.45 9.22 -8.18
C LEU A 114 -0.70 8.12 -7.13
N PHE A 115 -0.80 8.51 -5.86
CA PHE A 115 -1.13 7.59 -4.76
C PHE A 115 -2.46 6.86 -5.00
N LEU A 116 -3.53 7.60 -5.35
CA LEU A 116 -4.84 7.00 -5.65
C LEU A 116 -4.76 6.03 -6.84
N SER A 117 -4.09 6.44 -7.92
CA SER A 117 -3.92 5.58 -9.10
C SER A 117 -3.21 4.28 -8.75
N ARG A 118 -2.11 4.36 -7.98
CA ARG A 118 -1.35 3.19 -7.51
C ARG A 118 -2.20 2.29 -6.61
N ASN A 119 -2.95 2.85 -5.67
CA ASN A 119 -3.84 2.08 -4.80
C ASN A 119 -4.94 1.35 -5.60
N ILE A 120 -5.58 2.03 -6.55
CA ILE A 120 -6.59 1.43 -7.43
C ILE A 120 -5.99 0.32 -8.29
N ILE A 121 -4.79 0.53 -8.85
CA ILE A 121 -4.09 -0.48 -9.64
C ILE A 121 -3.79 -1.70 -8.76
N PHE A 122 -3.22 -1.52 -7.57
CA PHE A 122 -2.98 -2.60 -6.62
C PHE A 122 -4.25 -3.42 -6.34
N GLU A 123 -5.36 -2.75 -6.02
CA GLU A 123 -6.63 -3.43 -5.76
C GLU A 123 -7.17 -4.19 -6.98
N ARG A 124 -7.07 -3.62 -8.18
CA ARG A 124 -7.49 -4.29 -9.41
C ARG A 124 -6.66 -5.54 -9.68
N PHE A 125 -5.34 -5.45 -9.56
CA PHE A 125 -4.45 -6.60 -9.75
C PHE A 125 -4.63 -7.68 -8.68
N ARG A 126 -5.09 -7.30 -7.48
CA ARG A 126 -5.43 -8.24 -6.40
C ARG A 126 -6.78 -8.93 -6.63
N LEU A 127 -7.80 -8.19 -7.07
CA LEU A 127 -9.16 -8.69 -7.17
C LEU A 127 -9.46 -9.40 -8.49
N LEU A 128 -8.99 -8.88 -9.63
CA LEU A 128 -9.33 -9.45 -10.95
C LEU A 128 -8.95 -10.93 -11.09
N PRO A 129 -7.74 -11.38 -10.71
CA PRO A 129 -7.38 -12.80 -10.80
C PRO A 129 -8.23 -13.69 -9.90
N ARG A 130 -8.72 -13.16 -8.77
CA ARG A 130 -9.58 -13.90 -7.82
C ARG A 130 -11.02 -14.00 -8.33
N VAL A 131 -11.53 -12.95 -8.95
CA VAL A 131 -12.88 -12.89 -9.52
C VAL A 131 -12.97 -13.75 -10.79
N LEU A 132 -11.93 -13.69 -11.62
CA LEU A 132 -11.86 -14.41 -12.91
C LEU A 132 -11.02 -15.70 -12.82
N ALA A 133 -10.88 -16.28 -11.62
CA ALA A 133 -10.21 -17.55 -11.45
C ALA A 133 -10.96 -18.66 -12.18
N ASN A 134 -10.25 -19.63 -12.77
CA ASN A 134 -10.86 -20.70 -13.56
C ASN A 134 -11.94 -21.44 -12.77
N GLU A 135 -11.71 -21.72 -11.48
CA GLU A 135 -12.67 -22.41 -10.62
C GLU A 135 -13.97 -21.61 -10.44
N ARG A 136 -13.88 -20.27 -10.44
CA ARG A 136 -15.05 -19.37 -10.37
C ARG A 136 -15.82 -19.37 -11.68
N LEU A 137 -15.11 -19.34 -12.81
CA LEU A 137 -15.71 -19.35 -14.14
C LEU A 137 -16.38 -20.70 -14.42
N GLU A 138 -15.70 -21.81 -14.11
CA GLU A 138 -16.24 -23.17 -14.20
C GLU A 138 -17.50 -23.33 -13.35
N LEU A 139 -17.50 -22.81 -12.11
CA LEU A 139 -18.69 -22.81 -11.26
C LEU A 139 -19.87 -22.09 -11.92
N VAL A 140 -19.62 -20.94 -12.55
CA VAL A 140 -20.67 -20.20 -13.27
C VAL A 140 -21.18 -20.99 -14.46
N VAL A 141 -20.29 -21.58 -15.27
CA VAL A 141 -20.68 -22.41 -16.42
C VAL A 141 -21.52 -23.60 -15.97
N SER A 142 -21.07 -24.35 -14.94
CA SER A 142 -21.83 -25.48 -14.39
C SER A 142 -23.19 -25.08 -13.84
N ALA A 143 -23.31 -23.89 -13.23
CA ALA A 143 -24.57 -23.38 -12.74
C ALA A 143 -25.55 -22.98 -13.86
N LEU A 144 -25.04 -22.61 -15.03
CA LEU A 144 -25.84 -22.26 -16.22
C LEU A 144 -26.33 -23.50 -16.99
N GLY A 145 -25.85 -24.70 -16.66
CA GLY A 145 -26.32 -25.97 -17.24
C GLY A 145 -25.64 -26.37 -18.54
N GLU A 146 -24.44 -25.84 -18.82
CA GLU A 146 -23.50 -26.38 -19.81
C GLU A 146 -22.55 -27.41 -19.18
#